data_AF-A0A6I6G4T2-F1
#
_entry.id   AF-A0A6I6G4T2-F1
#
_cell.length_a   1.000
_cell.length_b   1.000
_cell.length_c   1.000
_cell.angle_alpha   90.00
_cell.angle_beta   90.00
_cell.angle_gamma   90.00
#
_symmetry.space_group_name_H-M   'P 1'
#
loop_
_entity.id
_entity.type
_entity.pdbx_description
1 polymer ?
#
loop_
_entity_poly.entity_id
_entity_poly.type
_entity_poly.pdbx_seq_one_letter_code
_entity_poly.pdbx_strand_id
1 'polypeptide(L)'
;MELVDTAFSKHIEYRSDFNIIFRIITAKKTLKYVHEKCRTEFDAQGRPVRTIGIVMDITKQRLAELALKEEQQNYQSLIQYAPVGMVAISEDEHVFLGNKKFQQLTGYKPYDIDSLQDWWEKAYPSVESKKSAQKNWEIILSNNGKRKSPVPNIESVIVCKDGSLKNVEIGYVFTGKVSPDDVCRHYTTENSGRNTGYQRSQVQKNC
;
A
#
# COMPACT_ATOMS: atom_id res chain seq x y z
N MET A 1 29.60 16.94 -5.13
CA MET A 1 30.66 16.20 -5.84
C MET A 1 31.35 15.24 -4.89
N GLU A 2 31.69 15.67 -3.67
CA GLU A 2 32.37 14.90 -2.61
C GLU A 2 31.86 13.47 -2.33
N LEU A 3 30.55 13.20 -2.43
CA LEU A 3 29.99 11.86 -2.21
C LEU A 3 30.36 10.84 -3.29
N VAL A 4 30.47 11.26 -4.55
CA VAL A 4 30.81 10.37 -5.67
C VAL A 4 32.31 10.04 -5.62
N ASP A 5 33.14 11.06 -5.41
CA ASP A 5 34.61 10.91 -5.31
C ASP A 5 35.00 10.04 -4.11
N THR A 6 34.29 10.20 -2.98
CA THR A 6 34.47 9.35 -1.79
C THR A 6 34.05 7.91 -2.08
N ALA A 7 32.90 7.69 -2.72
CA ALA A 7 32.45 6.35 -3.07
C ALA A 7 33.41 5.67 -4.04
N PHE A 8 34.00 6.42 -4.97
CA PHE A 8 34.94 5.91 -5.95
C PHE A 8 36.28 5.54 -5.31
N SER A 9 36.80 6.40 -4.44
CA SER A 9 38.02 6.12 -3.67
C SER A 9 37.85 4.87 -2.80
N LYS A 10 36.71 4.74 -2.11
CA LYS A 10 36.39 3.56 -1.31
C LYS A 10 36.26 2.28 -2.15
N HIS A 11 35.69 2.38 -3.36
CA HIS A 11 35.62 1.25 -4.28
C HIS A 11 37.02 0.72 -4.64
N ILE A 12 37.96 1.62 -4.90
CA ILE A 12 39.34 1.24 -5.21
C ILE A 12 40.04 0.66 -3.97
N GLU A 13 39.90 1.32 -2.81
CA GLU A 13 40.53 0.90 -1.55
C GLU A 13 40.05 -0.49 -1.10
N TYR A 14 38.74 -0.71 -1.10
CA TYR A 14 38.13 -1.96 -0.62
C TYR A 14 37.92 -3.01 -1.71
N ARG A 15 38.27 -2.71 -2.96
CA ARG A 15 38.06 -3.60 -4.12
C ARG A 15 36.63 -4.14 -4.22
N SER A 16 35.65 -3.31 -3.86
CA SER A 16 34.23 -3.64 -3.90
C SER A 16 33.66 -3.41 -5.31
N ASP A 17 32.36 -3.58 -5.54
CA ASP A 17 31.71 -3.10 -6.77
C ASP A 17 31.36 -1.61 -6.64
N PHE A 18 31.65 -0.80 -7.68
CA PHE A 18 31.15 0.56 -7.75
C PHE A 18 29.79 0.54 -8.43
N ASN A 19 28.73 0.88 -7.69
CA ASN A 19 27.36 0.79 -8.19
C ASN A 19 26.51 1.84 -7.47
N ILE A 20 26.39 3.03 -8.06
CA ILE A 20 25.72 4.16 -7.42
C ILE A 20 24.76 4.87 -8.37
N ILE A 21 23.74 5.50 -7.78
CA ILE A 21 22.79 6.35 -8.51
C ILE A 21 22.90 7.76 -7.95
N PHE A 22 23.12 8.73 -8.83
CA PHE A 22 23.24 10.12 -8.46
C PHE A 22 22.70 11.05 -9.54
N ARG A 23 22.68 12.34 -9.24
CA ARG A 23 22.17 13.38 -10.15
C ARG A 23 23.33 14.15 -10.77
N ILE A 24 23.23 14.42 -12.07
CA ILE A 24 24.15 15.28 -12.80
C ILE A 24 23.39 16.44 -13.45
N ILE A 25 24.11 17.54 -13.70
CA ILE A 25 23.64 18.62 -14.56
C ILE A 25 24.43 18.51 -15.87
N THR A 26 23.73 18.35 -16.98
CA THR A 26 24.38 18.24 -18.30
C THR A 26 24.89 19.59 -18.79
N ALA A 27 25.71 19.61 -19.85
CA ALA A 27 26.11 20.85 -20.52
C ALA A 27 24.90 21.69 -21.01
N LYS A 28 23.76 21.05 -21.27
CA LYS A 28 22.49 21.72 -21.62
C LYS A 28 21.72 22.22 -20.38
N LYS A 29 22.34 22.22 -19.19
CA LYS A 29 21.76 22.61 -17.90
C LYS A 29 20.53 21.79 -17.49
N THR A 30 20.41 20.56 -17.99
CA THR A 30 19.33 19.64 -17.60
C THR A 30 19.77 18.70 -16.49
N LEU A 31 18.89 18.50 -15.50
CA LEU A 31 19.10 17.52 -14.43
C LEU A 31 18.84 16.11 -14.97
N LYS A 32 19.75 15.18 -14.70
CA LYS A 32 19.57 13.76 -15.01
C LYS A 32 19.90 12.88 -13.81
N TYR A 33 19.15 11.79 -13.66
CA TYR A 33 19.55 10.69 -12.80
C TYR A 33 20.40 9.72 -13.61
N VAL A 34 21.60 9.45 -13.14
CA VAL A 34 22.51 8.49 -13.76
C VAL A 34 22.79 7.33 -12.82
N HIS A 35 22.87 6.14 -13.41
CA HIS A 35 23.32 4.93 -12.76
C HIS A 35 24.71 4.61 -13.28
N GLU A 36 25.70 4.72 -12.40
CA GLU A 36 27.06 4.36 -12.73
C GLU A 36 27.40 3.01 -12.12
N LYS A 37 27.97 2.14 -12.96
CA LYS A 37 28.58 0.89 -12.54
C LYS A 37 29.98 0.80 -13.10
N CYS A 38 30.96 0.56 -12.25
CA CYS A 38 32.32 0.34 -12.72
C CYS A 38 33.05 -0.73 -11.90
N ARG A 39 34.08 -1.29 -12.53
CA ARG A 39 35.01 -2.24 -11.91
C ARG A 39 36.43 -1.79 -12.19
N THR A 40 37.26 -1.86 -11.17
CA THR A 40 38.69 -1.57 -11.26
C THR A 40 39.48 -2.87 -11.41
N GLU A 41 40.37 -2.90 -12.38
CA GLU A 41 41.36 -3.96 -12.57
C GLU A 41 42.68 -3.56 -11.89
N PHE A 42 43.32 -4.54 -11.25
CA PHE A 42 44.53 -4.36 -10.47
C PHE A 42 45.65 -5.24 -11.01
N ASP A 43 46.89 -4.79 -10.88
CA ASP A 43 48.08 -5.59 -11.22
C ASP A 43 48.40 -6.63 -10.14
N ALA A 44 49.46 -7.43 -10.39
CA ALA A 44 49.94 -8.45 -9.45
C ALA A 44 50.42 -7.88 -8.10
N GLN A 45 50.77 -6.59 -8.05
CA GLN A 45 51.17 -5.88 -6.83
C GLN A 45 49.98 -5.22 -6.14
N GLY A 46 48.76 -5.40 -6.67
CA GLY A 46 47.53 -4.87 -6.11
C GLY A 46 47.27 -3.39 -6.39
N ARG A 47 47.98 -2.79 -7.36
CA ARG A 47 47.82 -1.38 -7.76
C ARG A 47 46.73 -1.27 -8.84
N PRO A 48 45.85 -0.25 -8.77
CA PRO A 48 44.81 -0.05 -9.78
C PRO A 48 45.45 0.31 -11.13
N VAL A 49 45.10 -0.42 -12.18
CA VAL A 49 45.64 -0.24 -13.54
C VAL A 49 44.64 0.47 -14.44
N ARG A 50 43.35 0.08 -14.35
CA ARG A 50 42.28 0.70 -15.13
C ARG A 50 40.93 0.49 -14.46
N THR A 51 40.02 1.42 -14.68
CA THR A 51 38.61 1.28 -14.30
C THR A 51 37.76 1.29 -15.56
N ILE A 52 36.87 0.32 -15.69
CA ILE A 52 35.94 0.20 -16.82
C ILE A 52 34.53 0.25 -16.25
N GLY A 53 33.69 1.12 -16.81
CA GLY A 53 32.34 1.31 -16.34
C GLY A 53 31.37 1.81 -17.38
N ILE A 54 30.11 1.82 -17.00
CA ILE A 54 29.00 2.37 -17.76
C ILE A 54 28.29 3.44 -16.94
N VAL A 55 27.85 4.50 -17.63
CA VAL A 55 26.98 5.54 -17.07
C VAL A 55 25.68 5.50 -17.85
N MET A 56 24.61 5.04 -17.21
CA MET A 56 23.28 4.93 -17.81
C MET A 56 22.40 6.09 -17.36
N ASP A 57 21.77 6.79 -18.30
CA ASP A 57 20.72 7.75 -17.99
C ASP A 57 19.45 6.99 -17.59
N ILE A 58 19.07 7.09 -16.33
CA ILE A 58 17.87 6.46 -15.76
C ILE A 58 16.80 7.49 -15.39
N THR A 59 16.91 8.72 -15.92
CA THR A 59 16.02 9.84 -15.56
C THR A 59 14.56 9.50 -15.78
N LYS A 60 14.21 8.95 -16.95
CA LYS A 60 12.83 8.57 -17.28
C LYS A 60 12.28 7.54 -16.30
N GLN A 61 13.08 6.52 -15.97
CA GLN A 61 12.67 5.47 -15.03
C GLN A 61 12.47 6.04 -13.63
N ARG A 62 13.43 6.83 -13.12
CA ARG A 62 13.34 7.43 -11.79
C ARG A 62 12.16 8.38 -11.64
N LEU A 63 11.89 9.22 -12.64
CA LEU A 63 10.74 10.12 -12.61
C LEU A 63 9.42 9.34 -12.63
N ALA A 64 9.32 8.26 -13.42
CA ALA A 64 8.12 7.41 -13.42
C ALA A 64 7.92 6.69 -12.06
N GLU A 65 8.99 6.16 -11.46
CA GLU A 65 8.94 5.56 -10.12
C GLU A 65 8.50 6.56 -9.05
N LEU A 66 9.05 7.78 -9.09
CA LEU A 66 8.73 8.85 -8.14
C LEU A 66 7.28 9.33 -8.31
N ALA A 67 6.83 9.55 -9.55
CA ALA A 67 5.46 9.94 -9.83
C ALA A 67 4.46 8.87 -9.35
N LEU A 68 4.73 7.59 -9.61
CA LEU A 68 3.91 6.49 -9.12
C LEU A 68 3.84 6.47 -7.58
N LYS A 69 4.97 6.69 -6.92
CA LYS A 69 5.04 6.74 -5.46
C LYS A 69 4.25 7.92 -4.89
N GLU A 70 4.36 9.09 -5.50
CA GLU A 70 3.63 10.30 -5.10
C GLU A 70 2.11 10.11 -5.27
N GLU A 71 1.66 9.58 -6.41
CA GLU A 71 0.26 9.26 -6.64
C GLU A 71 -0.27 8.25 -5.61
N GLN A 72 0.51 7.21 -5.29
CA GLN A 72 0.13 6.25 -4.26
C GLN A 72 -0.01 6.91 -2.87
N GLN A 73 0.91 7.81 -2.50
CA GLN A 73 0.85 8.54 -1.24
C GLN A 73 -0.36 9.49 -1.19
N ASN A 74 -0.66 10.17 -2.30
CA ASN A 74 -1.81 11.05 -2.42
C ASN A 74 -3.12 10.26 -2.27
N TYR A 75 -3.26 9.14 -2.98
CA TYR A 75 -4.43 8.26 -2.89
C TYR A 75 -4.66 7.75 -1.45
N GLN A 76 -3.60 7.29 -0.79
CA GLN A 76 -3.66 6.85 0.61
C GLN A 76 -4.08 7.98 1.55
N SER A 77 -3.51 9.18 1.37
CA SER A 77 -3.87 10.35 2.18
C SER A 77 -5.34 10.73 1.99
N LEU A 78 -5.84 10.69 0.75
CA LEU A 78 -7.24 10.98 0.44
C LEU A 78 -8.17 10.00 1.18
N ILE A 79 -7.88 8.70 1.16
CA ILE A 79 -8.70 7.71 1.89
C ILE A 79 -8.59 7.92 3.40
N GLN A 80 -7.36 8.02 3.91
CA GLN A 80 -7.08 8.05 5.35
C GLN A 80 -7.73 9.26 6.04
N TYR A 81 -7.77 10.41 5.36
CA TYR A 81 -8.30 11.67 5.87
C TYR A 81 -9.64 12.08 5.25
N ALA A 82 -10.29 11.19 4.48
CA ALA A 82 -11.62 11.45 3.96
C ALA A 82 -12.59 11.80 5.12
N PRO A 83 -13.49 12.77 4.95
CA PRO A 83 -14.47 13.14 5.96
C PRO A 83 -15.61 12.11 6.11
N VAL A 84 -15.55 11.01 5.36
CA VAL A 84 -16.49 9.88 5.38
C VAL A 84 -15.81 8.62 5.91
N GLY A 85 -16.55 7.82 6.68
CA GLY A 85 -16.06 6.53 7.15
C GLY A 85 -15.99 5.54 6.00
N MET A 86 -14.80 5.01 5.72
CA MET A 86 -14.57 4.05 4.64
C MET A 86 -14.05 2.74 5.20
N VAL A 87 -14.63 1.64 4.73
CA VAL A 87 -14.18 0.27 4.97
C VAL A 87 -14.04 -0.43 3.63
N ALA A 88 -12.99 -1.23 3.45
CA ALA A 88 -12.81 -2.06 2.26
C ALA A 88 -12.68 -3.53 2.64
N ILE A 89 -13.34 -4.38 1.86
CA ILE A 89 -13.34 -5.82 2.00
C ILE A 89 -12.78 -6.48 0.73
N SER A 90 -12.07 -7.60 0.90
CA SER A 90 -11.57 -8.40 -0.22
C SER A 90 -12.71 -9.18 -0.89
N GLU A 91 -12.41 -9.89 -1.98
CA GLU A 91 -13.37 -10.81 -2.61
C GLU A 91 -13.76 -11.97 -1.68
N ASP A 92 -12.85 -12.35 -0.77
CA ASP A 92 -13.10 -13.34 0.29
C ASP A 92 -13.73 -12.71 1.54
N GLU A 93 -14.31 -11.51 1.42
CA GLU A 93 -15.02 -10.77 2.48
C GLU A 93 -14.19 -10.39 3.71
N HIS A 94 -12.86 -10.39 3.60
CA HIS A 94 -11.97 -9.98 4.69
C HIS A 94 -11.80 -8.46 4.71
N VAL A 95 -11.93 -7.84 5.87
CA VAL A 95 -11.69 -6.40 6.03
C VAL A 95 -10.18 -6.15 6.00
N PHE A 96 -9.74 -5.26 5.11
CA PHE A 96 -8.32 -4.89 5.03
C PHE A 96 -8.08 -3.38 5.11
N LEU A 97 -9.13 -2.57 5.09
CA LEU A 97 -9.07 -1.12 5.23
C LEU A 97 -10.20 -0.64 6.13
N GLY A 98 -9.87 0.20 7.09
CA GLY A 98 -10.83 1.04 7.80
C GLY A 98 -10.17 2.39 8.08
N ASN A 99 -10.60 3.44 7.39
CA ASN A 99 -9.93 4.74 7.44
C ASN A 99 -10.10 5.41 8.81
N LYS A 100 -9.38 6.52 9.05
CA LYS A 100 -9.41 7.21 10.34
C LYS A 100 -10.83 7.62 10.73
N LYS A 101 -11.65 8.08 9.79
CA LYS A 101 -13.01 8.52 10.06
C LYS A 101 -13.92 7.36 10.46
N PHE A 102 -13.78 6.18 9.84
CA PHE A 102 -14.50 4.97 10.24
C PHE A 102 -14.17 4.61 11.69
N GLN A 103 -12.87 4.57 12.03
CA GLN A 103 -12.42 4.25 13.39
C GLN A 103 -12.93 5.26 14.42
N GLN A 104 -12.95 6.55 14.09
CA GLN A 104 -13.50 7.59 14.97
C GLN A 104 -15.02 7.48 15.14
N LEU A 105 -15.73 7.08 14.09
CA LEU A 105 -17.18 6.97 14.08
C LEU A 105 -17.64 5.73 14.84
N THR A 106 -17.01 4.58 14.63
CA THR A 106 -17.48 3.29 15.14
C THR A 106 -16.70 2.80 16.36
N GLY A 107 -15.50 3.32 16.60
CA GLY A 107 -14.58 2.83 17.63
C GLY A 107 -13.85 1.52 17.27
N TYR A 108 -14.23 0.88 16.16
CA TYR A 108 -13.58 -0.34 15.68
C TYR A 108 -12.38 0.00 14.81
N LYS A 109 -11.29 -0.71 15.05
CA LYS A 109 -10.13 -0.73 14.17
C LYS A 109 -10.28 -1.87 13.15
N PRO A 110 -9.59 -1.81 12.00
CA PRO A 110 -9.70 -2.84 10.98
C PRO A 110 -9.45 -4.25 11.52
N TYR A 111 -8.48 -4.39 12.43
CA TYR A 111 -8.14 -5.67 13.07
C TYR A 111 -9.11 -6.12 14.17
N ASP A 112 -10.11 -5.30 14.54
CA ASP A 112 -11.19 -5.74 15.44
C ASP A 112 -12.32 -6.46 14.67
N ILE A 113 -12.25 -6.46 13.33
CA ILE A 113 -13.27 -6.95 12.41
C ILE A 113 -12.58 -7.85 11.37
N ASP A 114 -12.68 -9.17 11.52
CA ASP A 114 -11.95 -10.08 10.62
C ASP A 114 -12.60 -10.20 9.25
N SER A 115 -13.93 -10.14 9.21
CA SER A 115 -14.72 -10.35 7.99
C SER A 115 -16.00 -9.55 8.01
N LEU A 116 -16.67 -9.52 6.85
CA LEU A 116 -18.01 -8.96 6.74
C LEU A 116 -19.01 -9.66 7.69
N GLN A 117 -18.88 -10.97 7.89
CA GLN A 117 -19.71 -11.71 8.85
C GLN A 117 -19.47 -11.26 10.29
N ASP A 118 -18.20 -11.06 10.68
CA ASP A 118 -17.85 -10.56 12.02
C ASP A 118 -18.36 -9.12 12.24
N TRP A 119 -18.36 -8.30 11.19
CA TRP A 119 -18.99 -6.98 11.22
C TRP A 119 -20.50 -7.06 11.51
N TRP A 120 -21.22 -7.99 10.87
CA TRP A 120 -22.65 -8.17 11.10
C TRP A 120 -22.97 -8.53 12.55
N GLU A 121 -22.15 -9.37 13.18
CA GLU A 121 -22.31 -9.75 14.59
C GLU A 121 -22.10 -8.56 15.54
N LYS A 122 -21.13 -7.70 15.26
CA LYS A 122 -20.78 -6.56 16.12
C LYS A 122 -21.71 -5.37 15.93
N ALA A 123 -22.00 -5.01 14.69
CA ALA A 123 -22.76 -3.81 14.36
C ALA A 123 -24.27 -3.98 14.52
N TYR A 124 -24.79 -5.22 14.38
CA TYR A 124 -26.22 -5.53 14.39
C TYR A 124 -26.54 -6.66 15.39
N PRO A 125 -26.76 -6.34 16.68
CA PRO A 125 -26.96 -7.35 17.71
C PRO A 125 -28.33 -8.07 17.62
N SER A 126 -29.35 -7.44 17.01
CA SER A 126 -30.66 -8.08 16.86
C SER A 126 -30.74 -8.94 15.60
N VAL A 127 -31.42 -10.08 15.70
CA VAL A 127 -31.60 -11.02 14.59
C VAL A 127 -32.34 -10.36 13.43
N GLU A 128 -33.30 -9.48 13.73
CA GLU A 128 -34.08 -8.74 12.73
C GLU A 128 -33.21 -7.75 11.96
N SER A 129 -32.41 -6.94 12.66
CA SER A 129 -31.55 -5.94 12.01
C SER A 129 -30.45 -6.61 11.18
N LYS A 130 -29.87 -7.71 11.69
CA LYS A 130 -28.88 -8.51 10.97
C LYS A 130 -29.46 -9.13 9.70
N LYS A 131 -30.62 -9.79 9.79
CA LYS A 131 -31.30 -10.37 8.60
C LYS A 131 -31.65 -9.30 7.58
N SER A 132 -32.08 -8.12 8.02
CA SER A 132 -32.36 -7.01 7.11
C SER A 132 -31.10 -6.51 6.39
N ALA A 133 -29.99 -6.34 7.11
CA ALA A 133 -28.72 -5.93 6.53
C ALA A 133 -28.16 -6.98 5.55
N GLN A 134 -28.19 -8.26 5.91
CA GLN A 134 -27.75 -9.37 5.06
C GLN A 134 -28.59 -9.50 3.79
N LYS A 135 -29.92 -9.39 3.89
CA LYS A 135 -30.80 -9.42 2.72
C LYS A 135 -30.53 -8.25 1.77
N ASN A 136 -30.28 -7.06 2.31
CA ASN A 136 -29.90 -5.90 1.51
C ASN A 136 -28.57 -6.13 0.79
N TRP A 137 -27.58 -6.73 1.47
CA TRP A 137 -26.31 -7.15 0.87
C TRP A 137 -26.51 -8.16 -0.27
N GLU A 138 -27.35 -9.17 -0.07
CA GLU A 138 -27.69 -10.15 -1.11
C GLU A 138 -28.36 -9.51 -2.34
N ILE A 139 -29.24 -8.52 -2.16
CA ILE A 139 -29.85 -7.77 -3.26
C ILE A 139 -28.79 -7.01 -4.07
N ILE A 140 -27.80 -6.42 -3.38
CA ILE A 140 -26.69 -5.72 -4.02
C ILE A 140 -25.82 -6.69 -4.84
N LEU A 141 -25.60 -7.91 -4.34
CA LEU A 141 -24.81 -8.94 -5.03
C LEU A 141 -25.58 -9.65 -6.16
N SER A 142 -26.89 -9.87 -6.01
CA SER A 142 -27.72 -10.68 -6.91
C SER A 142 -28.26 -9.96 -8.15
N ASN A 143 -28.05 -8.64 -8.27
CA ASN A 143 -28.38 -7.86 -9.48
C ASN A 143 -27.43 -8.10 -10.67
N ASN A 144 -27.19 -9.38 -10.98
CA ASN A 144 -26.80 -9.98 -12.25
C ASN A 144 -25.73 -9.26 -13.10
N GLY A 145 -24.46 -9.59 -12.79
CA GLY A 145 -23.41 -9.74 -13.81
C GLY A 145 -22.59 -8.50 -14.14
N LYS A 146 -23.00 -7.31 -13.71
CA LYS A 146 -22.14 -6.13 -13.64
C LYS A 146 -22.42 -5.45 -12.32
N ARG A 147 -21.43 -5.49 -11.41
CA ARG A 147 -21.27 -4.65 -10.20
C ARG A 147 -21.55 -3.18 -10.56
N LYS A 148 -22.82 -2.79 -10.73
CA LYS A 148 -23.22 -1.48 -11.24
C LYS A 148 -23.39 -0.52 -10.07
N SER A 149 -22.48 0.44 -10.02
CA SER A 149 -22.56 1.64 -9.20
C SER A 149 -23.46 2.70 -9.89
N PRO A 150 -24.18 3.55 -9.14
CA PRO A 150 -24.26 3.59 -7.68
C PRO A 150 -25.35 2.68 -7.12
N VAL A 151 -25.05 2.01 -6.00
CA VAL A 151 -26.06 1.41 -5.14
C VAL A 151 -26.69 2.53 -4.30
N PRO A 152 -28.02 2.63 -4.20
CA PRO A 152 -28.66 3.59 -3.30
C PRO A 152 -28.13 3.42 -1.88
N ASN A 153 -27.83 4.53 -1.22
CA ASN A 153 -27.41 4.50 0.16
C ASN A 153 -28.52 3.95 1.04
N ILE A 154 -28.13 3.22 2.09
CA ILE A 154 -29.05 2.60 3.03
C ILE A 154 -28.86 3.28 4.39
N GLU A 155 -29.95 3.82 4.92
CA GLU A 155 -29.97 4.26 6.31
C GLU A 155 -30.04 3.05 7.23
N SER A 156 -29.18 3.04 8.23
CA SER A 156 -29.05 1.93 9.17
C SER A 156 -28.67 2.42 10.55
N VAL A 157 -28.99 1.61 11.57
CA VAL A 157 -28.55 1.86 12.95
C VAL A 157 -27.52 0.81 13.30
N ILE A 158 -26.33 1.25 13.68
CA ILE A 158 -25.23 0.36 14.09
C ILE A 158 -24.90 0.54 15.58
N VAL A 159 -24.44 -0.53 16.20
CA VAL A 159 -23.79 -0.51 17.51
C VAL A 159 -22.28 -0.27 17.32
N CYS A 160 -21.78 0.75 18.01
CA CYS A 160 -20.35 1.06 18.06
C CYS A 160 -19.65 0.21 19.13
N LYS A 161 -18.31 0.21 19.12
CA LYS A 161 -17.50 -0.60 20.05
C LYS A 161 -17.76 -0.28 21.53
N ASP A 162 -18.15 0.95 21.83
CA ASP A 162 -18.52 1.43 23.17
C ASP A 162 -19.97 1.11 23.56
N GLY A 163 -20.73 0.44 22.68
CA GLY A 163 -22.15 0.13 22.86
C GLY A 163 -23.10 1.24 22.41
N SER A 164 -22.60 2.40 21.97
CA SER A 164 -23.46 3.50 21.50
C SER A 164 -24.12 3.17 20.16
N LEU A 165 -25.38 3.60 20.01
CA LEU A 165 -26.11 3.46 18.74
C LEU A 165 -25.88 4.70 17.87
N LYS A 166 -25.63 4.48 16.58
CA LYS A 166 -25.48 5.56 15.60
C LYS A 166 -26.31 5.28 14.35
N ASN A 167 -27.04 6.30 13.91
CA ASN A 167 -27.65 6.32 12.59
C ASN A 167 -26.56 6.63 11.56
N VAL A 168 -26.44 5.75 10.57
CA VAL A 168 -25.45 5.85 9.51
C VAL A 168 -26.12 5.67 8.16
N GLU A 169 -25.60 6.41 7.19
CA GLU A 169 -25.92 6.21 5.79
C GLU A 169 -24.77 5.39 5.17
N ILE A 170 -25.10 4.20 4.66
CA ILE A 170 -24.11 3.24 4.15
C ILE A 170 -24.25 3.19 2.64
N GLY A 171 -23.20 3.61 1.95
CA GLY A 171 -23.05 3.48 0.50
C GLY A 171 -22.05 2.38 0.15
N TYR A 172 -22.28 1.72 -0.98
CA TYR A 172 -21.40 0.67 -1.49
C TYR A 172 -20.88 1.04 -2.87
N VAL A 173 -19.56 0.98 -3.02
CA VAL A 173 -18.90 1.18 -4.31
C VAL A 173 -18.01 -0.02 -4.57
N PHE A 174 -18.24 -0.69 -5.70
CA PHE A 174 -17.34 -1.72 -6.18
C PHE A 174 -16.15 -1.06 -6.85
N THR A 175 -15.01 -1.11 -6.19
CA THR A 175 -13.74 -0.77 -6.83
C THR A 175 -13.27 -1.94 -7.68
N GLY A 176 -12.48 -1.69 -8.73
CA GLY A 176 -11.80 -2.74 -9.49
C GLY A 176 -10.74 -3.45 -8.64
N LYS A 177 -9.69 -3.99 -9.26
CA LYS A 177 -8.56 -4.58 -8.51
C LYS A 177 -7.88 -3.48 -7.66
N VAL A 178 -8.30 -3.34 -6.42
CA VAL A 178 -7.56 -2.68 -5.35
C VAL A 178 -6.97 -3.83 -4.54
N SER A 179 -5.69 -4.12 -4.75
CA SER A 179 -5.06 -5.19 -3.97
C SER A 179 -4.96 -4.75 -2.52
N PRO A 180 -5.19 -5.65 -1.54
CA PRO A 180 -4.80 -5.42 -0.16
C PRO A 180 -3.35 -4.93 -0.05
N ASP A 181 -2.43 -5.39 -0.91
CA ASP A 181 -1.03 -4.95 -0.92
C ASP A 181 -0.84 -3.47 -1.30
N ASP A 182 -1.71 -2.91 -2.13
CA ASP A 182 -1.63 -1.50 -2.56
C ASP A 182 -2.05 -0.54 -1.43
N VAL A 183 -2.87 -1.05 -0.51
CA VAL A 183 -3.37 -0.36 0.68
C VAL A 183 -2.52 -0.65 1.92
N CYS A 184 -2.08 -1.90 2.12
CA CYS A 184 -1.48 -2.39 3.36
C CYS A 184 0.01 -2.09 3.52
N ARG A 185 0.76 -1.74 2.45
CA ARG A 185 2.23 -1.57 2.51
C ARG A 185 2.77 -0.58 3.54
N HIS A 186 1.95 0.28 4.15
CA HIS A 186 2.39 1.23 5.20
C HIS A 186 1.63 1.14 6.53
N TYR A 187 0.55 0.34 6.65
CA TYR A 187 -0.08 0.10 7.98
C TYR A 187 0.87 -0.65 8.94
N THR A 188 1.84 -1.37 8.40
CA THR A 188 2.88 -2.08 9.17
C THR A 188 4.02 -1.18 9.65
N THR A 189 4.30 -0.05 9.00
CA THR A 189 5.39 0.86 9.41
C THR A 189 5.04 1.74 10.62
N GLU A 190 3.75 1.99 10.89
CA GLU A 190 3.33 2.67 12.14
C GLU A 190 3.09 1.71 13.31
N ASN A 191 2.99 0.40 13.06
CA ASN A 191 2.67 -0.62 14.08
C ASN A 191 3.77 -1.67 14.31
N SER A 192 4.99 -1.47 13.79
CA SER A 192 6.13 -2.39 13.95
C SER A 192 6.70 -2.50 15.39
N GLY A 193 5.90 -2.15 16.40
CA GLY A 193 6.13 -2.49 17.80
C GLY A 193 5.27 -3.65 18.33
N ARG A 194 4.29 -4.16 17.56
CA ARG A 194 3.48 -5.31 17.99
C ARG A 194 3.26 -6.30 16.86
N ASN A 195 3.87 -7.46 17.07
CA ASN A 195 3.77 -8.70 16.31
C ASN A 195 2.36 -8.91 15.73
N THR A 196 2.16 -8.55 14.46
CA THR A 196 0.96 -8.96 13.72
C THR A 196 1.27 -10.31 13.10
N GLY A 197 0.61 -11.36 13.62
CA GLY A 197 0.75 -12.75 13.19
C GLY A 197 0.17 -13.00 11.81
N TYR A 198 0.67 -12.30 10.79
CA TYR A 198 0.44 -12.65 9.38
C TYR A 198 1.39 -13.81 9.05
N GLN A 199 1.11 -15.01 9.60
CA GLN A 199 1.76 -16.23 9.12
C GLN A 199 1.33 -16.44 7.67
N ARG A 200 2.30 -16.32 6.75
CA ARG A 200 2.22 -16.86 5.39
C ARG A 200 1.83 -18.34 5.49
N SER A 201 0.56 -18.66 5.29
CA SER A 201 0.17 -20.04 5.05
C SER A 201 0.68 -20.46 3.66
N GLN A 202 1.29 -21.63 3.65
CA GLN A 202 1.96 -22.24 2.52
C GLN A 202 1.02 -22.43 1.33
N VAL A 203 1.49 -22.06 0.13
CA VAL A 203 1.10 -22.75 -1.10
C VAL A 203 2.35 -23.44 -1.64
N GLN A 204 2.62 -24.61 -1.08
CA GLN A 204 3.25 -25.69 -1.83
C GLN A 204 2.29 -26.05 -2.96
N LYS A 205 2.67 -25.75 -4.21
CA LYS A 205 2.08 -26.42 -5.38
C LYS A 205 3.18 -27.26 -6.01
N ASN A 206 3.06 -28.57 -5.74
CA ASN A 206 3.61 -29.61 -6.59
C ASN A 206 2.99 -29.49 -7.98
N CYS A 207 3.83 -29.26 -8.99
CA CYS A 207 3.90 -29.97 -10.27
C CYS A 207 5.06 -29.37 -11.07
#